data_AF-A0A7K5REB7-F1
#
_entry.id   AF-A0A7K5REB7-F1
#
_cell.length_a   1.000
_cell.length_b   1.000
_cell.length_c   1.000
_cell.angle_alpha   90.00
_cell.angle_beta   90.00
_cell.angle_gamma   90.00
#
_symmetry.space_group_name_H-M   'P 1'
#
loop_
_entity.id
_entity.type
_entity.pdbx_description
1 polymer ?
#
loop_
_entity_poly.entity_id
_entity_poly.type
_entity_poly.pdbx_seq_one_letter_code
_entity_poly.pdbx_strand_id
1 'polypeptide(L)'
;KQTLLPLLREEASSFIFPCRPAMQRPELQHMVMELLKCIPLLLFLLFVCGLDHFIFSILSIIQNHSYVQYSYQTSHHLSVNVMGTSLMAQLLRSTLGALNTSFDTEVETSNVACLPQPSGMTRQRYLDTCLPLGALALLCLVQVYPFRLRRAIAAFYFPKREKTRVLFLYNKMLRQRKNFLHLQRGRIARQARQPPGL
;
A
#
# COMPACT_ATOMS: atom_id res chain seq x y z
N LYS A 1 -54.46 -6.75 18.28
CA LYS A 1 -53.38 -5.73 18.11
C LYS A 1 -52.27 -6.37 17.26
N GLN A 2 -51.82 -5.76 16.16
CA GLN A 2 -50.67 -6.28 15.40
C GLN A 2 -49.39 -5.97 16.16
N THR A 3 -48.65 -7.01 16.55
CA THR A 3 -47.32 -6.91 17.15
C THR A 3 -46.25 -7.02 16.08
N LEU A 4 -45.16 -6.28 16.25
CA LEU A 4 -44.04 -6.26 15.31
C LEU A 4 -43.12 -7.48 15.48
N LEU A 5 -43.12 -8.09 16.65
CA LEU A 5 -42.35 -9.30 16.97
C LEU A 5 -43.25 -10.54 16.80
N PRO A 6 -42.72 -11.66 16.27
CA PRO A 6 -41.32 -11.88 15.84
C PRO A 6 -40.96 -11.19 14.50
N LEU A 7 -39.68 -10.86 14.34
CA LEU A 7 -39.12 -10.32 13.09
C LEU A 7 -38.99 -11.44 12.06
N LEU A 8 -39.45 -11.22 10.82
CA LEU A 8 -39.17 -12.16 9.73
C LEU A 8 -37.67 -12.14 9.41
N ARG A 9 -37.13 -13.26 8.91
CA ARG A 9 -35.69 -13.41 8.59
C ARG A 9 -35.19 -12.34 7.62
N GLU A 10 -36.02 -11.98 6.64
CA GLU A 10 -35.75 -10.91 5.68
C GLU A 10 -35.67 -9.52 6.35
N GLU A 11 -36.58 -9.23 7.28
CA GLU A 11 -36.61 -7.96 8.01
C GLU A 11 -35.47 -7.85 9.02
N ALA A 12 -35.10 -8.96 9.67
CA ALA A 12 -33.99 -9.05 10.60
C ALA A 12 -32.64 -8.73 9.93
N SER A 13 -32.51 -8.98 8.63
CA SER A 13 -31.30 -8.65 7.85
C SER A 13 -31.15 -7.16 7.52
N SER A 14 -32.25 -6.40 7.56
CA SER A 14 -32.25 -4.94 7.36
C SER A 14 -32.14 -4.17 8.68
N PHE A 15 -32.51 -4.80 9.81
CA PHE A 15 -32.53 -4.17 11.11
C PHE A 15 -31.16 -4.19 11.83
N ILE A 16 -30.59 -3.02 12.11
CA ILE A 16 -29.30 -2.90 12.80
C ILE A 16 -29.51 -3.13 14.31
N PHE A 17 -29.04 -4.28 14.81
CA PHE A 17 -29.05 -4.60 16.24
C PHE A 17 -27.88 -3.90 16.96
N PRO A 18 -28.14 -3.06 17.98
CA PRO A 18 -27.08 -2.32 18.68
C PRO A 18 -26.04 -3.22 19.36
N CYS A 19 -26.48 -4.33 19.96
CA CYS A 19 -25.65 -5.16 20.84
C CYS A 19 -25.14 -6.46 20.19
N ARG A 20 -25.46 -6.73 18.92
CA ARG A 20 -24.96 -7.93 18.23
C ARG A 20 -23.66 -7.62 17.49
N PRO A 21 -22.59 -8.40 17.68
CA PRO A 21 -21.32 -8.18 16.98
C PRO A 21 -21.38 -8.54 15.48
N ALA A 22 -22.46 -9.17 15.02
CA ALA A 22 -22.64 -9.48 13.61
C ALA A 22 -22.71 -8.19 12.78
N MET A 23 -21.85 -8.07 11.77
CA MET A 23 -21.87 -6.97 10.81
C MET A 23 -23.11 -7.09 9.93
N GLN A 24 -23.90 -6.03 9.89
CA GLN A 24 -25.11 -5.98 9.09
C GLN A 24 -24.76 -5.52 7.66
N ARG A 25 -25.51 -5.99 6.64
CA ARG A 25 -25.31 -5.61 5.23
C ARG A 25 -25.13 -4.10 4.95
N PRO A 26 -25.91 -3.17 5.53
CA PRO A 26 -25.72 -1.74 5.26
C PRO A 26 -24.41 -1.19 5.87
N GLU A 27 -23.91 -1.78 6.95
CA GLU A 27 -22.63 -1.41 7.55
C GLU A 27 -21.46 -1.94 6.74
N LEU A 28 -21.60 -3.16 6.20
CA LEU A 28 -20.63 -3.73 5.27
C LEU A 28 -20.50 -2.85 4.02
N GLN A 29 -21.60 -2.36 3.45
CA GLN A 29 -21.57 -1.47 2.29
C GLN A 29 -20.82 -0.17 2.58
N HIS A 30 -21.04 0.44 3.75
CA HIS A 30 -20.27 1.63 4.16
C HIS A 30 -18.79 1.30 4.36
N MET A 31 -18.47 0.20 5.03
CA MET A 31 -17.09 -0.24 5.23
C MET A 31 -16.37 -0.50 3.91
N VAL A 32 -17.02 -1.15 2.95
CA VAL A 32 -16.45 -1.42 1.62
C VAL A 32 -16.22 -0.12 0.85
N MET A 33 -17.12 0.86 0.94
CA MET A 33 -16.93 2.17 0.31
C MET A 33 -15.77 2.95 0.92
N GLU A 34 -15.61 2.93 2.25
CA GLU A 34 -14.46 3.56 2.90
C GLU A 34 -13.15 2.83 2.55
N LEU A 35 -13.16 1.49 2.57
CA LEU A 35 -11.99 0.70 2.17
C LEU A 35 -11.61 0.98 0.72
N LEU A 36 -12.59 1.07 -0.19
CA LEU A 36 -12.36 1.38 -1.60
C LEU A 36 -11.64 2.71 -1.81
N LYS A 37 -11.91 3.71 -0.96
CA LYS A 37 -11.18 4.99 -0.98
C LYS A 37 -9.73 4.86 -0.52
N CYS A 38 -9.43 3.91 0.36
CA CYS A 38 -8.07 3.66 0.87
C CYS A 38 -7.22 2.81 -0.08
N ILE A 39 -7.84 1.98 -0.94
CA ILE A 39 -7.15 1.12 -1.91
C ILE A 39 -6.11 1.86 -2.79
N PRO A 40 -6.41 3.01 -3.45
CA PRO A 40 -5.43 3.67 -4.30
C PRO A 40 -4.17 4.11 -3.55
N LEU A 41 -4.33 4.53 -2.29
CA LEU A 41 -3.22 4.96 -1.45
C LEU A 41 -2.33 3.78 -1.05
N LEU A 42 -2.96 2.63 -0.77
CA LEU A 42 -2.30 1.36 -0.47
C LEU A 42 -1.54 0.80 -1.69
N LEU A 43 -2.16 0.86 -2.88
CA LEU A 43 -1.52 0.47 -4.14
C LEU A 43 -0.33 1.37 -4.48
N PHE A 44 -0.49 2.68 -4.34
CA PHE A 44 0.59 3.64 -4.58
C PHE A 44 1.78 3.37 -3.65
N LEU A 45 1.54 3.11 -2.38
CA LEU A 45 2.59 2.75 -1.44
C LEU A 45 3.31 1.45 -1.84
N LEU A 46 2.55 0.40 -2.16
CA LEU A 46 3.11 -0.87 -2.58
C LEU A 46 3.98 -0.70 -3.83
N PHE A 47 3.51 0.13 -4.78
CA PHE A 47 4.26 0.47 -5.98
C PHE A 47 5.58 1.17 -5.67
N VAL A 48 5.57 2.23 -4.86
CA VAL A 48 6.79 2.96 -4.46
C VAL A 48 7.75 2.04 -3.69
N CYS A 49 7.24 1.25 -2.74
CA CYS A 49 8.05 0.28 -2.00
C CYS A 49 8.69 -0.78 -2.92
N GLY A 50 7.94 -1.25 -3.92
CA GLY A 50 8.42 -2.19 -4.92
C GLY A 50 9.47 -1.58 -5.84
N LEU A 51 9.30 -0.32 -6.25
CA LEU A 51 10.30 0.42 -7.01
C LEU A 51 11.60 0.59 -6.24
N ASP A 52 11.54 0.98 -4.97
CA ASP A 52 12.74 1.09 -4.11
C ASP A 52 13.47 -0.26 -4.02
N HIS A 53 12.75 -1.36 -3.81
CA HIS A 53 13.34 -2.70 -3.77
C HIS A 53 13.94 -3.10 -5.13
N PHE A 54 13.27 -2.76 -6.24
CA PHE A 54 13.75 -3.03 -7.59
C PHE A 54 15.04 -2.26 -7.90
N ILE A 55 15.05 -0.96 -7.59
CA ILE A 55 16.21 -0.08 -7.74
C ILE A 55 17.37 -0.60 -6.89
N PHE A 56 17.12 -0.94 -5.63
CA PHE A 56 18.14 -1.53 -4.75
C PHE A 56 18.70 -2.84 -5.30
N SER A 57 17.84 -3.73 -5.79
CA SER A 57 18.24 -4.99 -6.40
C SER A 57 19.12 -4.75 -7.64
N ILE A 58 18.71 -3.87 -8.55
CA ILE A 58 19.51 -3.50 -9.72
C ILE A 58 20.86 -2.92 -9.33
N LEU A 59 20.89 -1.95 -8.40
CA LEU A 59 22.13 -1.35 -7.94
C LEU A 59 23.06 -2.38 -7.29
N SER A 60 22.51 -3.35 -6.55
CA SER A 60 23.29 -4.44 -5.95
C SER A 60 23.83 -5.44 -6.99
N ILE A 61 23.06 -5.72 -8.04
CA ILE A 61 23.48 -6.56 -9.17
C ILE A 61 24.59 -5.84 -9.95
N ILE A 62 24.42 -4.54 -10.21
CA ILE A 62 25.44 -3.71 -10.87
C ILE A 62 26.71 -3.66 -10.01
N GLN A 63 26.60 -3.52 -8.69
CA GLN A 63 27.76 -3.55 -7.80
C GLN A 63 28.49 -4.90 -7.89
N ASN A 64 27.76 -6.01 -7.89
CA ASN A 64 28.34 -7.36 -7.95
C ASN A 64 28.95 -7.71 -9.32
N HIS A 65 28.33 -7.26 -10.43
CA HIS A 65 28.82 -7.54 -11.79
C HIS A 65 29.82 -6.51 -12.32
N SER A 66 29.81 -5.29 -11.78
CA SER A 66 30.73 -4.21 -12.16
C SER A 66 31.93 -4.09 -11.22
N TYR A 67 32.07 -5.01 -10.25
CA TYR A 67 33.32 -5.22 -9.53
C TYR A 67 34.35 -5.81 -10.50
N VAL A 68 34.95 -4.93 -11.30
CA VAL A 68 36.08 -5.27 -12.17
C VAL A 68 37.33 -4.73 -11.51
N GLN A 69 38.09 -5.63 -10.88
CA GLN A 69 39.44 -5.33 -10.44
C GLN A 69 40.35 -5.37 -11.66
N TYR A 70 40.50 -4.22 -12.33
CA TYR A 70 41.48 -4.07 -13.40
C TYR A 70 42.88 -3.96 -12.78
N SER A 71 43.57 -5.09 -12.62
CA SER A 71 45.02 -5.10 -12.42
C SER A 71 45.69 -4.81 -13.76
N TYR A 72 45.87 -3.53 -14.11
CA TYR A 72 46.68 -3.15 -15.26
C TYR A 72 48.17 -3.30 -14.91
N GLN A 73 48.73 -4.50 -15.11
CA GLN A 73 50.18 -4.65 -15.25
C GLN A 73 50.58 -4.23 -16.67
N THR A 74 50.69 -2.92 -16.91
CA THR A 74 51.28 -2.39 -18.13
C THR A 74 52.79 -2.20 -17.90
N SER A 75 53.58 -3.24 -18.20
CA SER A 75 55.03 -3.14 -18.24
C SER A 75 55.48 -2.53 -19.59
N HIS A 76 55.34 -1.21 -19.76
CA HIS A 76 55.92 -0.53 -20.93
C HIS A 76 57.42 -0.30 -20.72
N HIS A 77 58.24 -1.32 -21.03
CA HIS A 77 59.68 -1.17 -21.08
C HIS A 77 60.08 -0.47 -22.40
N LEU A 78 60.00 0.87 -22.42
CA LEU A 78 60.54 1.68 -23.53
C LEU A 78 62.02 1.97 -23.26
N SER A 79 62.91 1.07 -23.67
CA SER A 79 64.35 1.32 -23.67
C SER A 79 64.75 2.13 -24.91
N VAL A 80 64.77 3.47 -24.80
CA VAL A 80 65.21 4.35 -25.89
C VAL A 80 66.73 4.57 -25.79
N ASN A 81 67.50 3.86 -26.62
CA ASN A 81 68.95 4.04 -26.72
C ASN A 81 69.29 5.15 -27.72
N VAL A 82 69.65 6.34 -27.22
CA VAL A 82 70.09 7.46 -28.06
C VAL A 82 71.56 7.25 -28.46
N MET A 83 71.87 7.13 -29.75
CA MET A 83 73.24 6.97 -30.25
C MET A 83 73.73 8.28 -30.90
N GLY A 84 74.88 8.80 -30.45
CA GLY A 84 75.47 10.07 -30.91
C GLY A 84 76.06 10.92 -29.78
N THR A 85 77.08 11.74 -30.11
CA THR A 85 77.83 12.63 -29.21
C THR A 85 77.41 14.11 -29.32
N SER A 86 76.29 14.41 -29.99
CA SER A 86 75.79 15.78 -30.13
C SER A 86 75.22 16.32 -28.81
N LEU A 87 75.23 17.64 -28.63
CA LEU A 87 74.71 18.31 -27.42
C LEU A 87 73.22 17.97 -27.16
N MET A 88 72.41 17.85 -28.22
CA MET A 88 71.01 17.41 -28.10
C MET A 88 70.88 15.97 -27.59
N ALA A 89 71.75 15.06 -28.05
CA ALA A 89 71.78 13.67 -27.56
C ALA A 89 72.18 13.61 -26.07
N GLN A 90 73.04 14.53 -25.63
CA GLN A 90 73.47 14.62 -24.23
C GLN A 90 72.35 15.15 -23.32
N LEU A 91 71.58 16.14 -23.78
CA LEU A 91 70.40 16.67 -23.06
C LEU A 91 69.25 15.67 -22.97
N LEU A 92 69.00 14.90 -24.04
CA LEU A 92 67.99 13.84 -24.02
C LEU A 92 68.41 12.69 -23.09
N ARG A 93 69.69 12.33 -23.06
CA ARG A 93 70.21 11.28 -22.18
C ARG A 93 70.18 11.69 -20.70
N SER A 94 70.41 12.96 -20.38
CA SER A 94 70.32 13.45 -19.00
C SER A 94 68.88 13.58 -18.50
N THR A 95 67.95 14.00 -19.35
CA THR A 95 66.51 14.07 -19.00
C THR A 95 65.89 12.68 -18.89
N LEU A 96 66.20 11.75 -19.81
CA LEU A 96 65.72 10.37 -19.72
C LEU A 96 66.35 9.60 -18.56
N GLY A 97 67.63 9.83 -18.24
CA GLY A 97 68.30 9.19 -17.09
C GLY A 97 67.71 9.60 -15.73
N ALA A 98 67.26 10.85 -15.60
CA ALA A 98 66.56 11.32 -14.40
C ALA A 98 65.15 10.73 -14.27
N LEU A 99 64.50 10.42 -15.40
CA LEU A 99 63.16 9.81 -15.44
C LEU A 99 63.18 8.27 -15.37
N ASN A 100 64.34 7.64 -15.63
CA ASN A 100 64.53 6.18 -15.63
C ASN A 100 64.52 5.55 -14.22
N THR A 101 64.50 6.37 -13.16
CA THR A 101 64.55 5.91 -11.75
C THR A 101 63.23 6.08 -11.00
N SER A 102 62.15 6.55 -11.64
CA SER A 102 60.92 6.91 -10.92
C SER A 102 59.62 6.70 -11.71
N PHE A 103 59.49 5.62 -12.48
CA PHE A 103 58.21 5.23 -13.08
C PHE A 103 57.80 3.80 -12.71
N ASP A 104 58.10 3.37 -11.49
CA ASP A 104 57.40 2.27 -10.83
C ASP A 104 56.24 2.86 -10.01
N THR A 105 55.24 3.36 -10.72
CA THR A 105 53.95 3.72 -10.11
C THR A 105 53.00 2.56 -10.31
N GLU A 106 52.93 1.68 -9.32
CA GLU A 106 51.78 0.79 -9.14
C GLU A 106 50.56 1.66 -8.82
N VAL A 107 49.91 2.16 -9.87
CA VAL A 107 48.65 2.88 -9.73
C VAL A 107 47.54 1.83 -9.64
N GLU A 108 47.24 1.39 -8.42
CA GLU A 108 46.00 0.64 -8.16
C GLU A 108 44.80 1.56 -8.33
N THR A 109 44.31 1.73 -9.57
CA THR A 109 43.05 2.44 -9.82
C THR A 109 41.88 1.51 -9.54
N SER A 110 41.45 1.43 -8.28
CA SER A 110 40.21 0.74 -7.93
C SER A 110 38.99 1.59 -8.35
N ASN A 111 38.08 1.05 -9.14
CA ASN A 111 36.83 1.73 -9.55
C ASN A 111 35.83 1.94 -8.39
N VAL A 112 36.17 1.55 -7.15
CA VAL A 112 35.30 1.65 -5.96
C VAL A 112 34.80 3.06 -5.68
N ALA A 113 35.57 4.10 -6.04
CA ALA A 113 35.15 5.50 -5.89
C ALA A 113 34.06 5.91 -6.90
N CYS A 114 33.94 5.18 -8.01
CA CYS A 114 32.95 5.39 -9.07
C CYS A 114 31.75 4.44 -8.98
N LEU A 115 31.80 3.44 -8.10
CA LEU A 115 30.68 2.51 -7.91
C LEU A 115 29.58 3.22 -7.09
N PRO A 116 28.32 3.24 -7.57
CA PRO A 116 27.22 3.76 -6.80
C PRO A 116 27.03 2.89 -5.55
N GLN A 117 27.21 3.48 -4.36
CA GLN A 117 26.91 2.79 -3.11
C GLN A 117 25.38 2.66 -2.97
N PRO A 118 24.81 1.45 -2.99
CA PRO A 118 23.37 1.25 -2.81
C PRO A 118 22.99 1.55 -1.35
N SER A 119 22.68 2.80 -1.05
CA SER A 119 22.08 3.18 0.22
C SER A 119 20.58 2.85 0.17
N GLY A 120 20.25 1.59 0.47
CA GLY A 120 18.87 1.15 0.65
C GLY A 120 18.23 1.77 1.90
N MET A 121 16.91 1.97 1.86
CA MET A 121 16.18 2.49 3.01
C MET A 121 16.27 1.47 4.17
N THR A 122 16.76 1.89 5.34
CA THR A 122 16.91 1.01 6.51
C THR A 122 15.56 0.37 6.86
N ARG A 123 15.57 -0.90 7.30
CA ARG A 123 14.37 -1.64 7.71
C ARG A 123 13.47 -0.87 8.68
N GLN A 124 14.06 -0.04 9.55
CA GLN A 124 13.34 0.85 10.45
C GLN A 124 12.48 1.89 9.71
N ARG A 125 13.01 2.56 8.69
CA ARG A 125 12.24 3.54 7.89
C ARG A 125 11.09 2.90 7.11
N TYR A 126 11.26 1.66 6.65
CA TYR A 126 10.17 0.89 6.05
C TYR A 126 9.07 0.61 7.08
N LEU A 127 9.44 0.20 8.29
CA LEU A 127 8.47 -0.01 9.38
C LEU A 127 7.77 1.30 9.75
N ASP A 128 8.51 2.39 9.93
CA ASP A 128 7.95 3.70 10.27
C ASP A 128 6.97 4.23 9.21
N THR A 129 7.17 3.86 7.94
CA THR A 129 6.28 4.26 6.84
C THR A 129 5.08 3.33 6.70
N CYS A 130 5.28 2.01 6.84
CA CYS A 130 4.22 1.02 6.67
C CYS A 130 3.29 0.93 7.90
N LEU A 131 3.82 1.11 9.12
CA LEU A 131 3.07 1.02 10.37
C LEU A 131 1.87 1.99 10.42
N PRO A 132 2.00 3.31 10.17
CA PRO A 132 0.87 4.23 10.20
C PRO A 132 -0.16 3.91 9.11
N LEU A 133 0.27 3.40 7.94
CA LEU A 133 -0.65 2.99 6.89
C LEU A 133 -1.44 1.73 7.26
N GLY A 134 -0.77 0.73 7.82
CA GLY A 134 -1.42 -0.47 8.35
C GLY A 134 -2.40 -0.12 9.48
N ALA A 135 -2.01 0.79 10.36
CA ALA A 135 -2.88 1.33 11.40
C ALA A 135 -4.09 2.05 10.82
N LEU A 136 -3.93 2.84 9.75
CA LEU A 136 -5.02 3.53 9.08
C LEU A 136 -6.02 2.55 8.46
N ALA A 137 -5.54 1.50 7.78
CA ALA A 137 -6.38 0.43 7.25
C ALA A 137 -7.14 -0.31 8.36
N LEU A 138 -6.48 -0.60 9.49
CA LEU A 138 -7.10 -1.24 10.64
C LEU A 138 -8.14 -0.32 11.30
N LEU A 139 -7.88 0.98 11.38
CA LEU A 139 -8.83 1.97 11.88
C LEU A 139 -10.08 2.06 11.00
N CYS A 140 -9.94 1.97 9.67
CA CYS A 140 -11.09 1.90 8.76
C CYS A 140 -11.98 0.68 9.05
N LEU A 141 -11.38 -0.47 9.39
CA LEU A 141 -12.14 -1.67 9.80
C LEU A 141 -12.81 -1.47 11.16
N VAL A 142 -12.09 -0.90 12.12
CA VAL A 142 -12.60 -0.66 13.48
C VAL A 142 -13.65 0.44 13.51
N GLN A 143 -13.69 1.35 12.54
CA GLN A 143 -14.58 2.52 12.48
C GLN A 143 -16.08 2.19 12.62
N VAL A 144 -16.50 0.97 12.30
CA VAL A 144 -17.89 0.53 12.49
C VAL A 144 -18.30 0.48 13.97
N TYR A 145 -17.37 0.14 14.87
CA TYR A 145 -17.61 0.06 16.30
C TYR A 145 -17.85 1.41 17.00
N PRO A 146 -17.05 2.48 16.78
CA PRO A 146 -17.33 3.79 17.36
C PRO A 146 -18.62 4.42 16.83
N PHE A 147 -19.05 4.13 15.60
CA PHE A 147 -20.37 4.57 15.13
C PHE A 147 -21.51 3.93 15.93
N ARG A 148 -21.40 2.64 16.26
CA ARG A 148 -22.34 1.94 17.15
C ARG A 148 -22.27 2.47 18.58
N LEU A 149 -21.07 2.72 19.09
CA LEU A 149 -20.83 3.28 20.42
C LEU A 149 -21.44 4.68 20.56
N ARG A 150 -21.27 5.55 19.54
CA ARG A 150 -21.86 6.90 19.52
C ARG A 150 -23.37 6.85 19.71
N ARG A 151 -24.05 5.89 19.09
CA ARG A 151 -25.50 5.68 19.27
C ARG A 151 -25.81 5.24 20.69
N ALA A 152 -25.06 4.30 21.25
CA ALA A 152 -25.25 3.84 22.63
C ALA A 152 -25.07 4.98 23.65
N ILE A 153 -24.02 5.79 23.49
CA ILE A 153 -23.77 6.98 24.30
C ILE A 153 -24.92 7.98 24.15
N ALA A 154 -25.34 8.30 22.93
CA ALA A 154 -26.44 9.23 22.71
C ALA A 154 -27.78 8.74 23.29
N ALA A 155 -28.03 7.42 23.26
CA ALA A 155 -29.20 6.81 23.88
C ALA A 155 -29.17 6.93 25.41
N PHE A 156 -27.98 6.83 26.02
CA PHE A 156 -27.78 7.01 27.45
C PHE A 156 -28.04 8.46 27.89
N TYR A 157 -27.49 9.45 27.18
CA TYR A 157 -27.64 10.86 27.54
C TYR A 157 -29.02 11.47 27.15
N PHE A 158 -29.65 11.00 26.07
CA PHE A 158 -30.90 11.58 25.56
C PHE A 158 -32.02 10.54 25.37
N PRO A 159 -32.54 9.92 26.45
CA PRO A 159 -33.50 8.83 26.37
C PRO A 159 -34.83 9.24 25.71
N LYS A 160 -35.28 10.48 25.92
CA LYS A 160 -36.51 11.01 25.30
C LYS A 160 -36.43 11.02 23.77
N ARG A 161 -35.28 11.42 23.20
CA ARG A 161 -35.06 11.45 21.75
C ARG A 161 -34.93 10.05 21.16
N GLU A 162 -34.23 9.15 21.85
CA GLU A 162 -34.10 7.76 21.39
C GLU A 162 -35.45 7.04 21.41
N LYS A 163 -36.30 7.26 22.42
CA LYS A 163 -37.66 6.70 22.46
C LYS A 163 -38.49 7.11 21.24
N THR A 164 -38.44 8.39 20.85
CA THR A 164 -39.12 8.88 19.64
C THR A 164 -38.59 8.22 18.37
N ARG A 165 -37.26 8.06 18.25
CA ARG A 165 -36.64 7.36 17.11
C ARG A 165 -37.05 5.90 17.02
N VAL A 166 -37.09 5.19 18.16
CA VAL A 166 -37.51 3.79 18.23
C VAL A 166 -39.00 3.65 17.89
N LEU A 167 -39.86 4.52 18.40
CA LEU A 167 -41.30 4.54 18.07
C LEU A 167 -41.54 4.84 16.58
N PHE A 168 -40.80 5.79 16.02
CA PHE A 168 -40.85 6.08 14.59
C PHE A 168 -40.44 4.86 13.75
N LEU A 169 -39.32 4.21 14.12
CA LEU A 169 -38.84 3.00 13.44
C LEU A 169 -39.86 1.86 13.52
N TYR A 170 -40.44 1.65 14.70
CA TYR A 170 -41.52 0.67 14.91
C TYR A 170 -42.72 0.93 13.99
N ASN A 171 -43.22 2.16 13.96
CA ASN A 171 -44.36 2.53 13.12
C ASN A 171 -44.04 2.42 11.62
N LYS A 172 -42.83 2.81 11.21
CA LYS A 172 -42.36 2.69 9.84
C LYS A 172 -42.38 1.23 9.37
N MET A 173 -41.83 0.34 10.18
CA MET A 173 -41.82 -1.09 9.88
C MET A 173 -43.23 -1.70 9.85
N LEU A 174 -44.10 -1.32 10.79
CA LEU A 174 -45.49 -1.78 10.80
C LEU A 174 -46.23 -1.35 9.51
N ARG A 175 -45.97 -0.13 9.03
CA ARG A 175 -46.50 0.38 7.76
C ARG A 175 -45.93 -0.38 6.56
N GLN A 176 -44.64 -0.71 6.56
CA GLN A 176 -44.02 -1.53 5.52
C GLN A 176 -44.67 -2.92 5.42
N ARG A 177 -44.92 -3.60 6.55
CA ARG A 177 -45.64 -4.89 6.56
C ARG A 177 -47.05 -4.78 5.99
N LYS A 178 -47.81 -3.75 6.38
CA LYS A 178 -49.16 -3.51 5.84
C LYS A 178 -49.13 -3.29 4.33
N ASN A 179 -48.21 -2.47 3.84
CA ASN A 179 -48.04 -2.22 2.42
C ASN A 179 -47.67 -3.50 1.67
N PHE A 180 -46.74 -4.30 2.20
CA PHE A 180 -46.34 -5.57 1.59
C PHE A 180 -47.51 -6.57 1.50
N LEU A 181 -48.28 -6.73 2.58
CA LEU A 181 -49.47 -7.59 2.59
C LEU A 181 -50.54 -7.09 1.62
N HIS A 182 -50.74 -5.76 1.54
CA HIS A 182 -51.68 -5.16 0.59
C HIS A 182 -51.27 -5.45 -0.86
N LEU A 183 -49.98 -5.31 -1.18
CA LEU A 183 -49.43 -5.64 -2.50
C LEU A 183 -49.55 -7.13 -2.82
N GLN A 184 -49.25 -8.03 -1.87
CA GLN A 184 -49.42 -9.48 -2.06
C GLN A 184 -50.87 -9.87 -2.29
N ARG A 185 -51.81 -9.34 -1.50
CA ARG A 185 -53.25 -9.57 -1.72
C ARG A 185 -53.69 -9.11 -3.10
N GLY A 186 -53.21 -7.94 -3.53
CA GLY A 186 -53.45 -7.43 -4.89
C GLY A 186 -52.92 -8.37 -5.98
N ARG A 187 -51.72 -8.95 -5.80
CA ARG A 187 -51.15 -9.94 -6.74
C ARG A 187 -51.97 -11.22 -6.79
N ILE A 188 -52.34 -11.79 -5.64
CA ILE A 188 -53.16 -13.01 -5.57
C ILE A 188 -54.54 -12.77 -6.18
N ALA A 189 -55.18 -11.64 -5.89
CA ALA A 189 -56.48 -11.30 -6.48
C ALA A 189 -56.39 -11.12 -8.01
N ARG A 190 -55.26 -10.62 -8.54
CA ARG A 190 -55.02 -10.55 -9.99
C ARG A 190 -54.80 -11.94 -10.60
N GLN A 191 -54.01 -12.80 -9.95
CA GLN A 191 -53.80 -14.18 -10.40
C GLN A 191 -55.09 -15.00 -10.37
N ALA A 192 -55.91 -14.85 -9.33
CA ALA A 192 -57.22 -15.52 -9.24
C ALA A 192 -58.23 -15.04 -10.28
N ARG A 193 -58.05 -13.84 -10.84
CA ARG A 193 -58.87 -13.31 -11.95
C ARG A 193 -58.37 -13.74 -13.33
N GLN A 194 -57.13 -14.23 -13.45
CA GLN A 194 -56.66 -14.83 -14.69
C GLN A 194 -57.31 -16.21 -14.82
N PRO A 195 -58.00 -16.52 -15.93
CA PRO A 195 -58.52 -17.86 -16.15
C PRO A 195 -57.36 -18.85 -16.16
N PRO A 196 -57.52 -20.09 -15.65
CA PRO A 196 -56.50 -21.10 -15.76
C PRO A 196 -56.16 -21.25 -17.25
N GLY A 197 -54.89 -20.99 -17.60
CA GLY A 197 -54.41 -21.16 -18.96
C GLY A 197 -54.67 -22.60 -19.40
N LEU A 198 -55.37 -22.75 -20.53
CA LEU A 198 -55.48 -23.97 -21.31
C LEU A 198 -54.09 -24.41 -21.81
#